data_AF-Q0I7J0-F1
#
_entry.id   AF-Q0I7J0-F1
#
_cell.length_a   1.000
_cell.length_b   1.000
_cell.length_c   1.000
_cell.angle_alpha   90.00
_cell.angle_beta   90.00
_cell.angle_gamma   90.00
#
_symmetry.space_group_name_H-M   'P 1'
#
loop_
_entity.id
_entity.type
_entity.pdbx_description
1 polymer ?
#
loop_
_entity_poly.entity_id
_entity_poly.type
_entity_poly.pdbx_seq_one_letter_code
_entity_poly.pdbx_strand_id
1 'polypeptide(L)'
;MTISSRASCFRSGLITVALASSTALALSACGSKTAPDNKTQSEAINRLEQRLEQLERQVGEQLPPPSDNSNKVPSGPVSSITLRTGTSDDRLRIYWADGTRSDLPCTKEQNTWACG
;
A
#
# COMPACT_ATOMS: atom_id res chain seq x y z
N MET A 1 24.16 14.60 -56.95
CA MET A 1 25.22 13.58 -56.87
C MET A 1 25.18 12.98 -55.47
N THR A 2 24.89 11.68 -55.42
CA THR A 2 24.68 10.83 -54.24
C THR A 2 25.99 10.20 -53.76
N ILE A 3 26.26 10.19 -52.46
CA ILE A 3 27.24 9.32 -51.81
C ILE A 3 26.56 8.83 -50.52
N SER A 4 25.96 7.64 -50.52
CA SER A 4 26.57 6.30 -50.42
C SER A 4 26.90 5.90 -48.96
N SER A 5 25.92 5.19 -48.40
CA SER A 5 25.95 4.05 -47.46
C SER A 5 27.21 3.77 -46.62
N ARG A 6 27.00 3.66 -45.31
CA ARG A 6 27.65 2.64 -44.46
C ARG A 6 26.66 2.10 -43.42
N ALA A 7 25.93 1.06 -43.80
CA ALA A 7 25.32 0.13 -42.88
C ALA A 7 26.42 -0.84 -42.41
N SER A 8 26.71 -0.85 -41.11
CA SER A 8 27.68 -1.77 -40.51
C SER A 8 27.10 -3.18 -40.42
N CYS A 9 27.67 -4.08 -41.20
CA CYS A 9 27.48 -5.52 -41.15
C CYS A 9 27.86 -6.06 -39.76
N PHE A 10 26.90 -6.61 -39.02
CA PHE A 10 27.17 -7.67 -38.06
C PHE A 10 26.90 -9.01 -38.73
N ARG A 11 27.99 -9.75 -38.96
CA ARG A 11 28.04 -11.10 -39.51
C ARG A 11 27.79 -12.13 -38.41
N SER A 12 26.91 -13.10 -38.64
CA SER A 12 27.20 -14.55 -38.57
C SER A 12 25.91 -15.34 -38.41
N GLY A 13 25.69 -16.33 -39.28
CA GLY A 13 24.72 -17.41 -39.07
C GLY A 13 23.90 -17.81 -40.30
N LEU A 14 24.50 -18.63 -41.15
CA LEU A 14 23.96 -19.49 -42.21
C LEU A 14 22.43 -19.67 -42.36
N ILE A 15 21.93 -19.25 -43.53
CA ILE A 15 21.07 -19.93 -44.52
C ILE A 15 20.07 -20.98 -44.00
N THR A 16 18.77 -20.74 -44.21
CA THR A 16 17.89 -21.64 -44.99
C THR A 16 16.58 -20.93 -45.35
N VAL A 17 16.28 -20.92 -46.65
CA VAL A 17 15.04 -20.44 -47.26
C VAL A 17 13.97 -21.50 -47.05
N ALA A 18 12.80 -21.12 -46.54
CA ALA A 18 11.60 -21.94 -46.58
C ALA A 18 10.37 -21.08 -46.92
N LEU A 19 9.57 -21.58 -47.86
CA LEU A 19 8.39 -20.98 -48.45
C LEU A 19 7.29 -20.64 -47.43
N ALA A 20 6.49 -19.60 -47.73
CA ALA A 20 5.04 -19.71 -47.99
C ALA A 20 4.25 -18.46 -47.54
N SER A 21 3.37 -18.02 -48.45
CA SER A 21 2.03 -17.43 -48.23
C SER A 21 1.85 -16.20 -47.32
N SER A 22 1.38 -15.13 -47.97
CA SER A 22 0.37 -14.13 -47.57
C SER A 22 -0.13 -14.13 -46.12
N THR A 23 -0.06 -12.94 -45.50
CA THR A 23 -0.81 -12.35 -44.34
C THR A 23 0.21 -11.60 -43.47
N ALA A 24 -0.01 -10.41 -42.91
CA ALA A 24 -1.19 -9.58 -42.77
C ALA A 24 -0.73 -8.11 -42.68
N LEU A 25 -1.62 -7.22 -43.10
CA LEU A 25 -1.62 -5.82 -42.70
C LEU A 25 -1.61 -5.73 -41.17
N ALA A 26 -0.61 -5.08 -40.60
CA ALA A 26 -0.64 -4.62 -39.21
C ALA A 26 0.00 -3.23 -39.10
N LEU A 27 -0.61 -2.26 -39.80
CA LEU A 27 -0.50 -0.85 -39.42
C LEU A 27 -1.47 -0.61 -38.26
N SER A 28 -1.12 -1.05 -37.05
CA SER A 28 -1.86 -0.74 -35.84
C SER A 28 -1.11 0.31 -35.01
N ALA A 29 -1.54 1.56 -35.22
CA ALA A 29 -1.66 2.60 -34.20
C ALA A 29 -0.48 2.75 -33.23
N CYS A 30 0.51 3.55 -33.61
CA CYS A 30 1.22 4.36 -32.63
C CYS A 30 0.21 5.40 -32.13
N GLY A 31 -0.54 5.05 -31.07
CA GLY A 31 -1.47 5.94 -30.42
C GLY A 31 -0.72 7.17 -29.93
N SER A 32 -0.95 8.31 -30.58
CA SER A 32 -0.67 9.61 -30.01
C SER A 32 -1.37 9.65 -28.66
N LYS A 33 -0.59 9.54 -27.58
CA LYS A 33 -1.06 9.85 -26.23
C LYS A 33 -1.44 11.33 -26.25
N THR A 34 -2.71 11.61 -26.52
CA THR A 34 -3.32 12.91 -26.31
C THR A 34 -3.07 13.23 -24.84
N ALA A 35 -2.31 14.30 -24.58
CA ALA A 35 -2.10 14.78 -23.24
C ALA A 35 -3.48 14.96 -22.57
N PRO A 36 -3.68 14.42 -21.35
CA PRO A 36 -4.95 14.56 -20.66
C PRO A 36 -5.27 16.04 -20.49
N ASP A 37 -6.44 16.45 -20.98
CA ASP A 37 -6.94 17.83 -20.87
C ASP A 37 -6.93 18.24 -19.39
N ASN A 38 -6.17 19.28 -19.05
CA ASN A 38 -5.95 19.73 -17.67
C ASN A 38 -7.26 20.01 -16.91
N LYS A 39 -8.35 20.29 -17.64
CA LYS A 39 -9.71 20.45 -17.07
C LYS A 39 -10.23 19.15 -16.45
N THR A 40 -10.06 18.02 -17.14
CA THR A 40 -10.51 16.71 -16.65
C THR A 40 -9.73 16.24 -15.42
N GLN A 41 -8.44 16.57 -15.32
CA GLN A 41 -7.66 16.32 -14.11
C GLN A 41 -8.10 17.19 -12.94
N SER A 42 -8.39 18.47 -13.19
CA SER A 42 -8.85 19.40 -12.14
C SER A 42 -10.21 19.00 -11.58
N GLU A 43 -11.13 18.52 -12.42
CA GLU A 43 -12.42 17.97 -11.99
C GLU A 43 -12.27 16.69 -11.16
N ALA A 44 -11.34 15.81 -11.56
CA ALA A 44 -11.04 14.59 -10.81
C ALA A 44 -10.46 14.91 -9.42
N ILE A 45 -9.58 15.91 -9.32
CA ILE A 45 -8.99 16.37 -8.05
C ILE A 45 -10.07 16.96 -7.14
N ASN A 46 -10.88 17.90 -7.63
CA ASN A 46 -11.98 18.50 -6.86
C ASN A 46 -12.93 17.44 -6.27
N ARG A 47 -13.25 16.40 -7.05
CA ARG A 47 -14.11 15.30 -6.57
C ARG A 47 -13.45 14.48 -5.47
N LEU A 48 -12.13 14.31 -5.51
CA LEU A 48 -11.38 13.60 -4.47
C LEU A 48 -11.30 14.43 -3.19
N GLU A 49 -11.05 15.74 -3.29
CA GLU A 49 -11.05 16.67 -2.16
C GLU A 49 -12.40 16.68 -1.43
N GLN A 50 -13.51 16.77 -2.18
CA GLN A 50 -14.86 16.69 -1.60
C GLN A 50 -15.11 15.38 -0.85
N ARG A 51 -14.61 14.25 -1.39
CA ARG A 51 -14.73 12.95 -0.72
C ARG A 51 -13.89 12.90 0.53
N LEU A 52 -12.67 13.43 0.50
CA LEU A 52 -11.81 13.51 1.67
C LEU A 52 -12.46 14.34 2.79
N GLU A 53 -12.98 15.53 2.48
CA GLU A 53 -13.66 16.35 3.47
C GLU A 53 -14.88 15.65 4.08
N GLN A 54 -15.64 14.91 3.28
CA GLN A 54 -16.77 14.10 3.77
C GLN A 54 -16.31 12.98 4.68
N LEU A 55 -15.22 12.29 4.32
CA LEU A 55 -14.63 11.22 5.14
C LEU A 55 -14.06 11.77 6.45
N GLU A 56 -13.33 12.89 6.40
CA GLU A 56 -12.77 13.54 7.59
C GLU A 56 -13.87 13.95 8.57
N ARG A 57 -14.98 14.53 8.05
CA ARG A 57 -16.15 14.85 8.88
C ARG A 57 -16.80 13.60 9.46
N GLN A 58 -16.99 12.56 8.65
CA GLN A 58 -17.60 11.32 9.13
C GLN A 58 -16.75 10.64 10.20
N VAL A 59 -15.43 10.64 10.03
CA VAL A 59 -14.50 10.12 11.03
C VAL A 59 -14.54 11.01 12.29
N GLY A 60 -14.48 12.33 12.14
CA GLY A 60 -14.56 13.26 13.27
C GLY A 60 -15.82 13.13 14.11
N GLU A 61 -16.98 12.92 13.48
CA GLU A 61 -18.27 12.70 14.15
C GLU A 61 -18.40 11.29 14.75
N GLN A 62 -17.67 10.31 14.20
CA GLN A 62 -17.70 8.92 14.67
C GLN A 62 -16.64 8.63 15.76
N LEU A 63 -15.69 9.54 15.98
CA LEU A 63 -14.83 9.45 17.15
C LEU A 63 -15.68 9.77 18.40
N PRO A 64 -15.87 8.80 19.32
CA PRO A 64 -16.46 9.14 20.61
C PRO A 64 -15.63 10.25 21.26
N PRO A 65 -16.25 11.16 22.05
CA PRO A 65 -15.50 12.16 22.79
C PRO A 65 -14.36 11.46 23.54
N PRO A 66 -13.16 12.07 23.63
CA PRO A 66 -12.01 11.45 24.29
C PRO A 66 -12.49 10.96 25.64
N SER A 67 -12.58 9.63 25.77
CA SER A 67 -13.24 8.99 26.90
C SER A 67 -12.53 9.47 28.14
N ASP A 68 -13.31 10.16 28.97
CA ASP A 68 -12.98 10.66 30.27
C ASP A 68 -11.96 9.73 30.95
N ASN A 69 -10.84 10.33 31.36
CA ASN A 69 -9.63 9.84 32.03
C ASN A 69 -9.74 8.51 32.82
N SER A 70 -10.19 7.44 32.19
CA SER A 70 -10.08 6.09 32.69
C SER A 70 -8.71 5.62 32.24
N ASN A 71 -7.77 5.84 33.14
CA ASN A 71 -6.34 5.55 33.11
C ASN A 71 -6.03 4.05 32.90
N LYS A 72 -6.71 3.36 31.99
CA LYS A 72 -6.60 1.91 31.79
C LYS A 72 -6.42 1.49 30.33
N VAL A 73 -6.86 2.27 29.34
CA VAL A 73 -6.65 1.92 27.93
C VAL A 73 -6.35 3.18 27.10
N PRO A 74 -5.10 3.41 26.70
CA PRO A 74 -4.75 4.54 25.85
C PRO A 74 -5.37 4.39 24.46
N SER A 75 -5.76 5.53 23.89
CA SER A 75 -6.57 5.66 22.69
C SER A 75 -5.74 5.46 21.43
N GLY A 76 -5.40 4.22 21.06
CA GLY A 76 -4.69 3.96 19.81
C GLY A 76 -4.59 2.49 19.41
N PRO A 77 -4.24 2.20 18.14
CA PRO A 77 -3.97 0.84 17.70
C PRO A 77 -2.77 0.26 18.44
N VAL A 78 -2.76 -1.05 18.62
CA VAL A 78 -1.64 -1.77 19.24
C VAL A 78 -0.45 -1.77 18.29
N SER A 79 0.70 -1.28 18.78
CA SER A 79 1.96 -1.32 18.04
C SER A 79 2.66 -2.67 18.22
N SER A 80 2.79 -3.16 19.45
CA SER A 80 3.37 -4.48 19.74
C SER A 80 2.93 -5.00 21.11
N ILE A 81 3.09 -6.31 21.31
CA ILE A 81 2.72 -7.00 22.55
C ILE A 81 3.89 -7.89 22.98
N THR A 82 4.19 -7.93 24.28
CA THR A 82 5.19 -8.83 24.86
C THR A 82 4.59 -9.57 26.05
N LEU A 83 4.62 -10.90 26.02
CA LEU A 83 4.24 -11.74 27.15
C LEU A 83 5.51 -12.28 27.82
N ARG A 84 5.67 -12.01 29.12
CA ARG A 84 6.74 -12.59 29.93
C ARG A 84 6.15 -13.65 30.85
N THR A 85 6.64 -14.88 30.73
CA THR A 85 6.22 -16.03 31.53
C THR A 85 7.43 -16.70 32.20
N GLY A 86 7.19 -17.45 33.27
CA GLY A 86 8.22 -18.22 33.96
C GLY A 86 9.06 -17.38 34.94
N THR A 87 8.55 -16.22 35.35
CA THR A 87 9.18 -15.38 36.39
C THR A 87 8.25 -15.26 37.60
N SER A 88 8.71 -14.64 38.69
CA SER A 88 7.82 -14.36 39.84
C SER A 88 6.71 -13.36 39.51
N ASP A 89 6.78 -12.69 38.36
CA ASP A 89 5.86 -11.66 37.90
C ASP A 89 5.66 -11.82 36.40
N ASP A 90 4.75 -12.74 36.09
CA ASP A 90 4.27 -12.98 34.74
C ASP A 90 3.34 -11.84 34.34
N ARG A 91 3.62 -11.24 33.19
CA ARG A 91 2.94 -10.01 32.75
C ARG A 91 2.86 -9.89 31.24
N LEU A 92 1.79 -9.27 30.80
CA LEU A 92 1.54 -8.87 29.44
C LEU A 92 1.78 -7.37 29.32
N ARG A 93 2.75 -6.97 28.50
CA ARG A 93 3.01 -5.57 28.18
C ARG A 93 2.49 -5.25 26.79
N ILE A 94 1.67 -4.22 26.68
CA ILE A 94 1.13 -3.70 25.43
C ILE A 94 1.79 -2.36 25.15
N TYR A 95 2.35 -2.21 23.96
CA TYR A 95 2.87 -0.95 23.44
C TYR A 95 1.88 -0.40 22.43
N TRP A 96 1.45 0.83 22.63
CA TRP A 96 0.44 1.49 21.82
C TRP A 96 1.10 2.40 20.79
N ALA A 97 0.39 2.73 19.72
CA ALA A 97 0.92 3.59 18.65
C ALA A 97 1.20 5.03 19.09
N ASP A 98 0.59 5.49 20.18
CA ASP A 98 0.85 6.79 20.80
C ASP A 98 2.12 6.80 21.69
N GLY A 99 2.82 5.66 21.80
CA GLY A 99 4.02 5.49 22.61
C GLY A 99 3.75 5.19 24.09
N THR A 100 2.49 5.15 24.52
CA THR A 100 2.14 4.73 25.87
C THR A 100 2.30 3.21 26.03
N ARG A 101 2.27 2.74 27.28
CA ARG A 101 2.38 1.31 27.61
C ARG A 101 1.37 0.89 28.68
N SER A 102 0.83 -0.31 28.54
CA SER A 102 0.00 -0.96 29.56
C SER A 102 0.69 -2.22 30.05
N ASP A 103 0.83 -2.36 31.37
CA ASP A 103 1.36 -3.55 32.04
C ASP A 103 0.19 -4.28 32.73
N LEU A 104 -0.12 -5.49 32.29
CA LEU A 104 -1.20 -6.32 32.83
C LEU A 104 -0.59 -7.54 33.54
N PRO A 105 -0.82 -7.72 34.86
CA PRO A 105 -0.39 -8.93 35.55
C PRO A 105 -1.15 -10.13 34.99
N CYS A 106 -0.45 -11.26 34.82
CA CYS A 106 -1.04 -12.47 34.27
C CYS A 106 -1.03 -13.60 35.30
N THR A 107 -2.12 -14.36 35.33
CA THR A 107 -2.23 -15.62 36.08
C THR A 107 -2.39 -16.78 35.10
N LYS A 108 -1.84 -17.94 35.44
CA LYS A 108 -2.01 -19.18 34.67
C LYS A 108 -3.17 -19.97 35.23
N GLU A 109 -4.26 -20.04 34.49
CA GLU A 109 -5.44 -20.84 34.82
C GLU A 109 -5.44 -22.09 33.95
N GLN A 110 -5.03 -23.22 34.53
CA GLN A 110 -4.85 -24.50 33.84
C GLN A 110 -3.84 -24.39 32.68
N ASN A 111 -4.31 -24.07 31.47
CA ASN A 111 -3.52 -23.93 30.25
C ASN A 111 -3.71 -22.57 29.55
N THR A 112 -4.45 -21.63 30.17
CA THR A 112 -4.75 -20.31 29.60
C THR A 112 -4.15 -19.23 30.50
N TRP A 113 -3.60 -18.18 29.89
CA TRP A 113 -3.14 -16.99 30.60
C TRP A 113 -4.26 -15.95 30.63
N ALA A 114 -4.69 -15.58 31.83
CA ALA A 114 -5.62 -14.48 32.05
C ALA A 114 -4.82 -13.25 32.50
N CYS A 115 -4.92 -12.13 31.77
CA CYS A 115 -4.18 -10.90 32.05
C CYS A 115 -5.16 -9.72 32.14
N GLY A 116 -5.14 -8.93 33.22
CA GLY A 116 -6.15 -7.87 33.43
C GLY A 116 -5.87 -6.90 34.57
#